data_AF-A0A933JJ30-F1
#
_entry.id   AF-A0A933JJ30-F1
#
_cell.length_a   1.000
_cell.length_b   1.000
_cell.length_c   1.000
_cell.angle_alpha   90.00
_cell.angle_beta   90.00
_cell.angle_gamma   90.00
#
_symmetry.space_group_name_H-M   'P 1'
#
loop_
_entity.id
_entity.type
_entity.pdbx_description
1 polymer ?
#
loop_
_entity_poly.entity_id
_entity_poly.type
_entity_poly.pdbx_seq_one_letter_code
_entity_poly.pdbx_strand_id
1 'polypeptide(L)'
;MTLHKYDPKDVKVTFGPALIMGFGPDTFVSIEYSNDAFAMAVGADGEVVRSKSNDQSAVVTLTLMAGSSGNAVLSAALNADVAEGLGVFPLAIVDLSTGTTHFGKEAWVVKDPKTDYAKESQPKEWRLAVAKMQSGHGVAL
;
A
#
# COMPACT_ATOMS: atom_id res chain seq x y z
N MET A 1 13.37 -16.30 -25.44
CA MET A 1 12.40 -16.46 -24.34
C MET A 1 13.06 -15.95 -23.08
N THR A 2 12.63 -14.81 -22.56
CA THR A 2 13.13 -14.28 -21.28
C THR A 2 12.41 -14.98 -20.15
N LEU A 3 13.15 -15.62 -19.24
CA LEU A 3 12.61 -16.16 -18.00
C LEU A 3 12.37 -15.01 -17.03
N HIS A 4 11.10 -14.70 -16.75
CA HIS A 4 10.74 -13.71 -15.74
C HIS A 4 10.75 -14.42 -14.38
N LYS A 5 11.67 -14.02 -13.50
CA LYS A 5 11.79 -14.56 -12.15
C LYS A 5 11.07 -13.62 -11.19
N TYR A 6 9.99 -14.08 -10.59
CA TYR A 6 9.34 -13.39 -9.48
C TYR A 6 9.99 -13.86 -8.17
N ASP A 7 10.60 -12.93 -7.43
CA ASP A 7 11.12 -13.19 -6.09
C ASP A 7 10.41 -12.23 -5.11
N PRO A 8 9.59 -12.72 -4.16
CA PRO A 8 8.92 -11.86 -3.21
C PRO A 8 9.90 -11.07 -2.31
N LYS A 9 11.18 -11.46 -2.25
CA LYS A 9 12.22 -10.67 -1.55
C LYS A 9 12.60 -9.38 -2.27
N ASP A 10 12.33 -9.29 -3.57
CA ASP A 10 12.60 -8.12 -4.40
C ASP A 10 11.53 -7.03 -4.24
N VAL A 11 10.43 -7.32 -3.54
CA VAL A 11 9.45 -6.32 -3.13
C VAL A 11 9.90 -5.68 -1.81
N LYS A 12 10.18 -4.37 -1.86
CA LYS A 12 10.55 -3.55 -0.70
C LYS A 12 9.42 -2.60 -0.37
N VAL A 13 8.99 -2.57 0.89
CA VAL A 13 8.03 -1.59 1.39
C VAL A 13 8.68 -0.73 2.45
N THR A 14 8.71 0.57 2.24
CA THR A 14 9.24 1.56 3.18
C THR A 14 8.13 2.48 3.63
N PHE A 15 8.08 2.77 4.93
CA PHE A 15 7.13 3.70 5.53
C PHE A 15 7.90 4.68 6.41
N GLY A 16 7.97 5.94 5.96
CA GLY A 16 8.87 6.94 6.53
C GLY A 16 10.33 6.50 6.47
N PRO A 17 11.08 6.58 7.59
CA PRO A 17 12.47 6.12 7.63
C PRO A 17 12.60 4.60 7.79
N ALA A 18 11.50 3.87 8.00
CA ALA A 18 11.54 2.45 8.36
C ALA A 18 11.28 1.54 7.16
N LEU A 19 12.09 0.50 7.00
CA LEU A 19 11.85 -0.59 6.06
C LEU A 19 10.94 -1.63 6.74
N ILE A 20 9.79 -1.91 6.13
CA ILE A 20 8.84 -2.92 6.62
C ILE A 20 9.35 -4.31 6.19
N MET A 21 9.45 -5.21 7.16
CA MET A 21 9.91 -6.58 6.98
C MET A 21 8.91 -7.57 7.58
N GLY A 22 9.18 -8.87 7.46
CA GLY A 22 8.36 -9.92 8.08
C GLY A 22 6.97 -10.07 7.46
N PHE A 23 6.91 -9.99 6.13
CA PHE A 23 5.71 -10.23 5.35
C PHE A 23 5.15 -11.65 5.57
N GLY A 24 3.82 -11.77 5.51
CA GLY A 24 3.13 -13.06 5.54
C GLY A 24 3.46 -13.95 4.33
N PRO A 25 3.14 -15.26 4.41
CA PRO A 25 3.48 -16.23 3.38
C PRO A 25 2.66 -16.10 2.08
N ASP A 26 1.48 -15.49 2.14
CA ASP A 26 0.55 -15.34 1.02
C ASP A 26 0.60 -13.92 0.42
N THR A 27 -0.55 -13.27 0.20
CA THR A 27 -0.60 -11.88 -0.26
C THR A 27 -0.12 -10.95 0.85
N PHE A 28 1.04 -10.34 0.64
CA PHE A 28 1.69 -9.49 1.64
C PHE A 28 1.55 -7.98 1.38
N VAL A 29 1.26 -7.58 0.15
CA VAL A 29 0.94 -6.19 -0.23
C VAL A 29 -0.24 -6.21 -1.20
N SER A 30 -1.28 -5.44 -0.89
CA SER A 30 -2.39 -5.13 -1.80
C SER A 30 -2.55 -3.61 -1.89
N ILE A 31 -2.82 -3.09 -3.09
CA ILE A 31 -2.97 -1.66 -3.35
C ILE A 31 -4.28 -1.47 -4.11
N GLU A 32 -5.21 -0.74 -3.51
CA GLU A 32 -6.54 -0.49 -4.08
C GLU A 32 -6.76 1.03 -4.20
N TYR A 33 -6.94 1.53 -5.41
CA TYR A 33 -7.28 2.95 -5.62
C TYR A 33 -8.73 3.21 -5.22
N SER A 34 -8.99 4.36 -4.59
CA SER A 34 -10.33 4.71 -4.09
C SER A 34 -11.33 5.01 -5.20
N ASN A 35 -10.85 5.47 -6.36
CA ASN A 35 -11.69 5.81 -7.49
C ASN A 35 -11.08 5.32 -8.81
N ASP A 36 -11.94 5.09 -9.80
CA ASP A 36 -11.49 4.79 -11.16
C ASP A 36 -10.73 5.97 -11.74
N ALA A 37 -9.63 5.69 -12.44
CA ALA A 37 -8.84 6.74 -13.10
C ALA A 37 -9.66 7.55 -14.11
N PHE A 38 -10.69 6.93 -14.70
CA PHE A 38 -11.59 7.56 -15.65
C PHE A 38 -13.02 7.04 -15.50
N ALA A 39 -13.98 7.96 -15.41
CA ALA A 39 -15.40 7.65 -15.53
C ALA A 39 -15.84 7.86 -16.99
N MET A 40 -16.70 6.97 -17.49
CA MET A 40 -17.31 7.06 -18.81
C MET A 40 -18.82 7.26 -18.66
N ALA A 41 -19.36 8.27 -19.34
CA ALA A 41 -20.79 8.47 -19.47
C ALA A 41 -21.17 8.45 -20.96
N VAL A 42 -22.25 7.75 -21.29
CA VAL A 42 -22.79 7.70 -22.65
C VAL A 42 -24.14 8.39 -22.66
N GLY A 43 -24.28 9.44 -23.46
CA GLY A 43 -25.53 10.18 -23.64
C GLY A 43 -26.56 9.41 -24.47
N ALA A 44 -27.82 9.85 -24.44
CA ALA A 44 -28.91 9.22 -25.20
C ALA A 44 -28.67 9.24 -26.72
N ASP A 45 -27.92 10.22 -27.22
CA ASP A 45 -27.51 10.36 -28.63
C ASP A 45 -26.20 9.61 -28.97
N GLY A 46 -25.64 8.84 -28.02
CA GLY A 46 -24.45 8.02 -28.21
C GLY A 46 -23.11 8.75 -28.03
N GLU A 47 -23.12 10.02 -27.62
CA GLU A 47 -21.90 10.74 -27.27
C GLU A 47 -21.25 10.17 -26.01
N VAL A 48 -19.94 9.92 -26.10
CA VAL A 48 -19.15 9.36 -25.00
C VAL A 48 -18.32 10.47 -24.36
N VAL A 49 -18.60 10.76 -23.09
CA VAL A 49 -17.80 11.68 -22.28
C VAL A 49 -16.89 10.87 -21.37
N ARG A 50 -15.59 11.18 -21.39
CA ARG A 50 -14.60 10.60 -20.49
C ARG A 50 -14.12 11.65 -19.49
N SER A 51 -14.39 11.43 -18.21
CA SER A 51 -13.98 12.31 -17.12
C SER A 51 -12.78 11.71 -16.40
N LYS A 52 -11.68 12.45 -16.30
CA LYS A 52 -10.51 12.02 -15.53
C LYS A 52 -10.76 12.26 -14.04
N SER A 53 -10.57 11.24 -13.20
CA SER A 53 -10.56 11.43 -11.75
C SER A 53 -9.26 12.11 -11.34
N ASN A 54 -9.36 13.19 -10.56
CA ASN A 54 -8.21 13.81 -9.88
C ASN A 54 -7.94 13.18 -8.51
N ASP A 55 -8.87 12.35 -8.04
CA ASP A 55 -8.69 11.55 -6.85
C ASP A 55 -7.79 10.35 -7.20
N GLN A 56 -6.61 10.34 -6.57
CA GLN A 56 -5.61 9.27 -6.70
C GLN A 56 -5.30 8.67 -5.33
N SER A 57 -6.23 8.78 -4.38
CA SER A 57 -6.06 8.14 -3.09
C SER A 57 -6.11 6.62 -3.26
N ALA A 58 -5.40 5.93 -2.39
CA ALA A 58 -5.37 4.48 -2.39
C ALA A 58 -5.34 3.96 -0.96
N VAL A 59 -5.86 2.75 -0.78
CA VAL A 59 -5.71 1.96 0.43
C VAL A 59 -4.69 0.87 0.15
N VAL A 60 -3.63 0.83 0.96
CA VAL A 60 -2.63 -0.21 0.92
C VAL A 60 -2.87 -1.14 2.11
N THR A 61 -3.05 -2.43 1.82
CA THR A 61 -3.13 -3.47 2.85
C THR A 61 -1.82 -4.23 2.92
N LEU A 62 -1.19 -4.25 4.09
CA LEU A 62 0.06 -4.98 4.37
C LEU A 62 -0.22 -6.16 5.31
N THR A 63 0.17 -7.35 4.91
CA THR A 63 0.02 -8.56 5.74
C THR A 63 1.39 -8.92 6.33
N LEU A 64 1.52 -8.81 7.65
CA LEU A 64 2.76 -9.05 8.39
C LEU A 64 2.60 -10.21 9.36
N MET A 65 3.65 -11.01 9.58
CA MET A 65 3.66 -12.02 10.64
C MET A 65 3.55 -11.36 12.03
N ALA A 66 2.93 -12.03 13.00
CA ALA A 66 2.73 -11.46 14.35
C ALA A 66 4.03 -11.02 15.05
N GLY A 67 5.14 -11.75 14.82
CA GLY A 67 6.46 -11.42 15.36
C GLY A 67 7.27 -10.41 14.54
N SER A 68 6.68 -9.81 13.49
CA SER A 68 7.40 -8.86 12.64
C SER A 68 7.70 -7.55 13.37
N SER A 69 8.92 -7.03 13.16
CA SER A 69 9.31 -5.66 13.56
C SER A 69 8.46 -4.58 12.89
N GLY A 70 7.92 -4.86 11.69
CA GLY A 70 7.01 -3.95 10.99
C GLY A 70 5.75 -3.64 11.78
N ASN A 71 5.26 -4.58 12.60
CA ASN A 71 4.11 -4.33 13.47
C ASN A 71 4.40 -3.21 14.48
N ALA A 72 5.60 -3.20 15.08
CA ALA A 72 5.98 -2.18 16.05
C ALA A 72 6.07 -0.78 15.42
N VAL A 73 6.60 -0.70 14.19
CA VAL A 73 6.68 0.54 13.41
C VAL A 73 5.29 1.10 13.12
N LEU A 74 4.38 0.25 12.61
CA LEU A 74 3.02 0.67 12.24
C LEU A 74 2.18 1.03 13.48
N SER A 75 2.31 0.26 14.57
CA SER A 75 1.70 0.62 15.87
C SER A 75 2.22 1.96 16.39
N ALA A 76 3.52 2.22 16.32
CA ALA A 76 4.11 3.46 16.79
C ALA A 76 3.65 4.66 15.97
N ALA A 77 3.57 4.51 14.64
CA ALA A 77 3.07 5.54 13.75
C ALA A 77 1.59 5.85 14.01
N LEU A 78 0.76 4.82 14.20
CA LEU A 78 -0.66 5.00 14.55
C LEU A 78 -0.81 5.73 15.89
N ASN A 79 -0.03 5.36 16.90
CA ASN A 79 -0.09 6.03 18.20
C ASN A 79 0.35 7.50 18.12
N ALA A 80 1.38 7.81 17.32
CA ALA A 80 1.80 9.19 17.06
C ALA A 80 0.72 10.00 16.31
N ASP A 81 -0.01 9.36 15.41
CA ASP A 81 -1.13 9.98 14.70
C ASP A 81 -2.29 10.33 15.64
N VAL A 82 -2.70 9.36 16.46
CA VAL A 82 -3.82 9.54 17.40
C VAL A 82 -3.48 10.56 18.49
N ALA A 83 -2.22 10.62 18.93
CA ALA A 83 -1.80 11.52 19.98
C ALA A 83 -1.58 12.97 19.49
N GLU A 84 -0.90 13.14 18.34
CA GLU A 84 -0.38 14.44 17.91
C GLU A 84 -0.63 14.75 16.42
N GLY A 85 -1.24 13.85 15.65
CA GLY A 85 -1.41 13.98 14.21
C GLY A 85 -0.10 13.86 13.42
N LEU A 86 0.91 13.22 14.01
CA LEU A 86 2.27 13.09 13.46
C LEU A 86 2.54 11.71 12.82
N GLY A 87 1.50 10.92 12.54
CA GLY A 87 1.63 9.57 11.99
C GLY A 87 1.59 9.49 10.46
N VAL A 88 1.66 10.64 9.79
CA VAL A 88 1.70 10.74 8.33
C VAL A 88 3.13 10.64 7.83
N PHE A 89 3.42 9.59 7.06
CA PHE A 89 4.75 9.33 6.51
C PHE A 89 4.68 8.97 5.02
N PRO A 90 5.77 9.16 4.26
CA PRO A 90 5.85 8.67 2.90
C PRO A 90 5.86 7.14 2.86
N LEU A 91 5.07 6.56 1.95
CA LEU A 91 5.04 5.13 1.67
C LEU A 91 5.63 4.89 0.29
N ALA A 92 6.60 3.98 0.19
CA ALA A 92 7.12 3.50 -1.08
C ALA A 92 7.10 1.98 -1.13
N ILE A 93 6.61 1.43 -2.24
CA ILE A 93 6.53 0.00 -2.54
C ILE A 93 7.25 -0.19 -3.87
N VAL A 94 8.39 -0.86 -3.85
CA VAL A 94 9.23 -1.07 -5.03
C VAL A 94 9.36 -2.57 -5.26
N ASP A 95 8.95 -3.03 -6.43
CA ASP A 95 9.26 -4.37 -6.92
C ASP A 95 10.47 -4.28 -7.86
N LEU A 96 11.62 -4.76 -7.38
CA LEU A 96 12.87 -4.75 -8.14
C LEU A 96 12.88 -5.78 -9.27
N SER A 97 12.02 -6.80 -9.22
CA SER A 97 11.95 -7.85 -10.24
C SER A 97 11.25 -7.37 -11.51
N THR A 98 10.21 -6.54 -11.35
CA THR A 98 9.45 -5.97 -12.47
C THR A 98 9.78 -4.50 -12.75
N GLY A 99 10.49 -3.82 -11.85
CA GLY A 99 10.75 -2.38 -11.96
C GLY A 99 9.52 -1.51 -11.67
N THR A 100 8.50 -2.09 -11.03
CA THR A 100 7.27 -1.38 -10.66
C THR A 100 7.47 -0.66 -9.33
N THR A 101 7.14 0.62 -9.29
CA THR A 101 7.22 1.45 -8.09
C THR A 101 5.87 2.08 -7.82
N HIS A 102 5.41 1.99 -6.58
CA HIS A 102 4.32 2.78 -6.07
C HIS A 102 4.83 3.69 -4.96
N PHE A 103 4.47 4.96 -5.01
CA PHE A 103 4.91 5.95 -4.03
C PHE A 103 3.77 6.88 -3.67
N GLY A 104 3.63 7.18 -2.38
CA GLY A 104 2.77 8.23 -1.87
C GLY A 104 3.49 9.02 -0.79
N LYS A 105 3.48 10.34 -0.90
CA LYS A 105 4.17 11.22 0.06
C LYS A 105 3.49 11.24 1.44
N GLU A 106 2.18 11.06 1.44
CA GLU A 106 1.33 11.19 2.62
C GLU A 106 0.52 9.89 2.77
N ALA A 107 0.96 9.04 3.70
CA ALA A 107 0.28 7.82 4.07
C ALA A 107 0.21 7.69 5.59
N TRP A 108 -0.88 7.13 6.09
CA TRP A 108 -1.11 6.92 7.52
C TRP A 108 -1.84 5.61 7.76
N VAL A 109 -1.68 5.06 8.96
CA VAL A 109 -2.40 3.85 9.38
C VAL A 109 -3.84 4.22 9.70
N VAL A 110 -4.81 3.54 9.08
CA VAL A 110 -6.24 3.87 9.23
C VAL A 110 -6.78 3.44 10.59
N LYS A 111 -6.36 2.24 11.03
CA LYS A 111 -6.77 1.64 12.31
C LYS A 111 -5.85 0.49 12.68
N ASP A 112 -5.94 0.10 13.95
CA ASP A 112 -5.29 -1.12 14.42
C ASP A 112 -5.79 -2.37 13.65
N PRO A 113 -4.88 -3.32 13.38
CA PRO A 113 -5.24 -4.60 12.79
C PRO A 113 -6.15 -5.37 13.74
N LYS A 114 -7.02 -6.20 13.17
CA LYS A 114 -7.81 -7.13 13.97
C LYS A 114 -6.84 -8.06 14.71
N THR A 115 -7.00 -8.16 16.03
CA THR A 115 -6.20 -9.07 16.86
C THR A 115 -7.05 -10.26 17.22
N ASP A 116 -6.74 -11.41 16.63
CA ASP A 116 -7.35 -12.70 16.93
C ASP A 116 -6.32 -13.57 17.68
N TYR A 117 -6.71 -14.11 18.83
CA TYR A 117 -5.90 -15.08 19.56
C TYR A 117 -6.32 -16.49 19.17
N ALA A 118 -5.45 -17.18 18.44
CA ALA A 118 -5.66 -18.56 17.99
C ALA A 118 -4.55 -19.48 18.49
N LYS A 119 -4.76 -20.79 18.34
CA LYS A 119 -3.77 -21.82 18.70
C LYS A 119 -2.45 -21.65 17.95
N GLU A 120 -2.51 -21.11 16.74
CA GLU A 120 -1.36 -20.80 15.89
C GLU A 120 -1.28 -19.29 15.63
N SER A 121 -0.07 -18.75 15.62
CA SER A 121 0.18 -17.33 15.37
C SER A 121 -0.34 -16.91 13.99
N GLN A 122 -1.34 -16.04 13.97
CA GLN A 122 -1.91 -15.51 12.72
C GLN A 122 -1.18 -14.23 12.27
N PRO A 123 -1.06 -13.98 10.95
CA PRO A 123 -0.57 -12.71 10.46
C PRO A 123 -1.55 -11.57 10.79
N LYS A 124 -1.02 -10.35 10.88
CA LYS A 124 -1.75 -9.11 11.10
C LYS A 124 -1.90 -8.35 9.79
N GLU A 125 -3.12 -7.92 9.50
CA GLU A 125 -3.44 -7.11 8.32
C GLU A 125 -3.54 -5.62 8.70
N TRP A 126 -2.58 -4.85 8.20
CA TRP A 126 -2.51 -3.41 8.40
C TRP A 126 -3.09 -2.68 7.20
N ARG A 127 -4.00 -1.72 7.45
CA ARG A 127 -4.55 -0.85 6.40
C ARG A 127 -3.95 0.54 6.51
N LEU A 128 -3.34 0.98 5.44
CA LEU A 128 -2.78 2.32 5.30
C LEU A 128 -3.57 3.06 4.23
N ALA A 129 -4.00 4.29 4.52
CA ALA A 129 -4.55 5.19 3.53
C ALA A 129 -3.41 6.04 2.98
N VAL A 130 -3.45 6.30 1.67
CA VAL A 130 -2.50 7.13 0.95
C VAL A 130 -3.29 8.23 0.27
N ALA A 131 -3.00 9.50 0.56
CA ALA A 131 -3.74 10.62 -0.01
C ALA A 131 -3.57 10.73 -1.52
N LYS A 132 -2.36 10.43 -2.01
CA LYS A 132 -2.03 10.45 -3.43
C LYS A 132 -0.99 9.39 -3.75
N MET A 133 -1.39 8.39 -4.51
CA MET A 133 -0.54 7.28 -4.94
C MET A 133 -0.08 7.51 -6.38
N GLN A 134 1.21 7.40 -6.61
CA GLN A 134 1.85 7.47 -7.92
C GLN A 134 2.46 6.11 -8.25
N SER A 135 2.06 5.50 -9.35
CA SER A 135 2.67 4.27 -9.85
C SER A 135 3.52 4.54 -11.10
N GLY A 136 4.73 4.00 -11.13
CA GLY A 136 5.64 4.00 -12.26
C GLY A 136 6.08 2.59 -12.62
N HIS A 137 6.37 2.35 -13.89
CA HIS A 137 6.94 1.09 -14.38
C HIS A 137 8.11 1.43 -15.30
N GLY A 138 9.32 1.02 -14.92
CA GLY A 138 10.57 1.37 -15.60
C GLY A 138 11.37 2.45 -14.87
N VAL A 139 12.71 2.28 -14.92
CA VAL A 139 13.80 3.03 -14.26
C VAL A 139 13.47 4.43 -13.72
N ALA A 140 13.91 4.63 -12.47
CA ALA A 140 13.98 5.87 -11.68
C ALA A 140 13.74 7.20 -12.42
N LEU A 141 12.86 8.01 -11.82
CA LEU A 141 12.79 9.46 -12.05
C LEU A 141 14.16 10.13 -11.84
#